data_AF-A0A970AN74-F1
#
_entry.id   AF-A0A970AN74-F1
#
_cell.length_a   1.000
_cell.length_b   1.000
_cell.length_c   1.000
_cell.angle_alpha   90.00
_cell.angle_beta   90.00
_cell.angle_gamma   90.00
#
_symmetry.space_group_name_H-M   'P 1'
#
loop_
_entity.id
_entity.type
_entity.pdbx_description
1 polymer ?
#
loop_
_entity_poly.entity_id
_entity_poly.type
_entity_poly.pdbx_seq_one_letter_code
_entity_poly.pdbx_strand_id
1 'polypeptide(L)'
;MNSVATLLQQLPELSDDRFKQLYLQQKQGMHALAEILPLVEQETLALRAVKLAIKVNLKLGAKLAGMVKPEFQKATVKLIAKIKTSPRLKIQLLALTSSDLAIPMLLKGLNNKDSGVRRNCIRGIGKIGSPAAVIQLARSLNSEDSEVRAWAAWALAEIDSKPAAATLRKALNHQSSGVRAWAVWALGKINPTIALPITIEALKHQDSEVRWRSAVNCGKIGLKQSVPGLLNALRDENYIVRARATAALGKIGDRVAVPHLIELLNDPDSYVVSLRAAEALGKIGTETAVAGLLQALNHSDCDVRGSAVSALGEISTEVAVVAVIRSLSDEDIFVRGRAAEALGNINTAGDPNLLRTIASGLAIAIGDSESYVRWRVAEALGQIGTQEAVAGLVRLLEDETFGVRQRAIQSLGQIGSTAAISALEAALNREFADLRALAAQQLQSIDTEEEPVDFDTADSPESSISKLPNILITSETEANEYLLHRQSGPKLKYMISIASPGVAEPRSFDRVPNRLRMEFNDLDTPVNDPDRILPTLEDVRNIIDFALKISSPEGSLLVCCQEGISRSAAAALTVCAAVLGRGKEREAWSLVLEARPQAQPNRWIVELADEALARDGKLASAIDR
;
A
#
# COMPACT_ATOMS: atom_id res chain seq x y z
N MET A 1 -7.58 40.42 6.57
CA MET A 1 -7.07 39.57 7.67
C MET A 1 -6.74 40.50 8.83
N ASN A 2 -7.50 40.44 9.93
CA ASN A 2 -7.14 41.23 11.12
C ASN A 2 -5.82 40.70 11.68
N SER A 3 -4.88 41.59 11.99
CA SER A 3 -3.60 41.18 12.58
C SER A 3 -3.82 40.62 14.01
N VAL A 4 -2.94 39.72 14.46
CA VAL A 4 -2.98 39.13 15.82
C VAL A 4 -3.08 40.21 16.91
N ALA A 5 -2.43 41.36 16.71
CA ALA A 5 -2.48 42.51 17.60
C ALA A 5 -3.87 43.15 17.71
N THR A 6 -4.60 43.29 16.60
CA THR A 6 -5.97 43.83 16.60
C THR A 6 -6.94 42.88 17.31
N LEU A 7 -6.74 41.56 17.18
CA LEU A 7 -7.59 40.56 17.83
C LEU A 7 -7.35 40.46 19.34
N LEU A 8 -6.10 40.64 19.80
CA LEU A 8 -5.75 40.75 21.22
C LEU A 8 -6.42 41.95 21.89
N GLN A 9 -6.47 43.10 21.21
CA GLN A 9 -7.11 44.32 21.73
C GLN A 9 -8.64 44.20 21.83
N GLN A 10 -9.28 43.43 20.94
CA GLN A 10 -10.74 43.26 20.92
C GLN A 10 -11.24 42.21 21.93
N LEU A 11 -10.38 41.26 22.34
CA LEU A 11 -10.73 40.15 23.23
C LEU A 11 -11.41 40.56 24.56
N PRO A 12 -10.99 41.63 25.26
CA PRO A 12 -11.61 42.05 26.51
C PRO A 12 -13.02 42.61 26.34
N GLU A 13 -13.27 43.33 25.23
CA GLU A 13 -14.52 44.10 25.00
C GLU A 13 -15.62 43.29 24.30
N LEU A 14 -15.29 42.13 23.73
CA LEU A 14 -16.24 41.25 23.05
C LEU A 14 -17.23 40.62 24.03
N SER A 15 -18.52 40.59 23.67
CA SER A 15 -19.55 39.81 24.38
C SER A 15 -19.39 38.31 24.12
N ASP A 16 -19.87 37.46 25.04
CA ASP A 16 -19.78 36.00 24.92
C ASP A 16 -20.44 35.46 23.63
N ASP A 17 -21.58 36.04 23.22
CA ASP A 17 -22.28 35.66 21.99
C ASP A 17 -21.53 36.08 20.74
N ARG A 18 -20.93 37.27 20.76
CA ARG A 18 -20.16 37.78 19.62
C ARG A 18 -18.83 37.05 19.48
N PHE A 19 -18.19 36.68 20.59
CA PHE A 19 -17.02 35.81 20.62
C PHE A 19 -17.31 34.43 20.00
N LYS A 20 -18.44 33.83 20.37
CA LYS A 20 -18.89 32.54 19.84
C LYS A 20 -19.12 32.57 18.32
N GLN A 21 -19.73 33.64 17.79
CA GLN A 21 -19.94 33.81 16.35
C GLN A 21 -18.64 34.07 15.58
N LEU A 22 -17.78 34.98 16.06
CA LEU A 22 -16.58 35.42 15.33
C LEU A 22 -15.45 34.37 15.32
N TYR A 23 -15.17 33.74 16.46
CA TYR A 23 -13.94 32.97 16.63
C TYR A 23 -14.14 31.45 16.62
N LEU A 24 -15.37 30.96 16.79
CA LEU A 24 -15.62 29.51 16.97
C LEU A 24 -16.52 28.90 15.89
N GLN A 25 -17.27 29.69 15.10
CA GLN A 25 -18.06 29.19 13.95
C GLN A 25 -17.30 29.20 12.61
N GLN A 26 -16.23 29.99 12.47
CA GLN A 26 -15.40 30.02 11.25
C GLN A 26 -14.22 29.03 11.36
N LYS A 27 -13.93 28.27 10.30
CA LYS A 27 -12.74 27.37 10.21
C LYS A 27 -11.42 28.08 10.57
N GLN A 28 -11.32 29.39 10.29
CA GLN A 28 -10.14 30.22 10.58
C GLN A 28 -10.03 30.67 12.05
N GLY A 29 -11.13 30.70 12.81
CA GLY A 29 -11.15 31.26 14.16
C GLY A 29 -10.38 30.43 15.20
N MET A 30 -10.26 29.12 14.98
CA MET A 30 -9.41 28.24 15.79
C MET A 30 -7.92 28.61 15.65
N HIS A 31 -7.44 28.87 14.44
CA HIS A 31 -6.04 29.25 14.20
C HIS A 31 -5.73 30.59 14.85
N ALA A 32 -6.63 31.57 14.72
CA ALA A 32 -6.50 32.86 15.38
C ALA A 32 -6.43 32.72 16.92
N LEU A 33 -7.31 31.96 17.55
CA LEU A 33 -7.26 31.76 19.01
C LEU A 33 -6.03 30.99 19.47
N ALA A 34 -5.58 30.00 18.68
CA ALA A 34 -4.37 29.25 18.96
C ALA A 34 -3.11 30.13 18.94
N GLU A 35 -3.07 31.16 18.09
CA GLU A 35 -1.99 32.16 18.04
C GLU A 35 -2.10 33.22 19.14
N ILE A 36 -3.33 33.60 19.52
CA ILE A 36 -3.59 34.67 20.49
C ILE A 36 -3.44 34.20 21.94
N LEU A 37 -3.95 33.01 22.29
CA LEU A 37 -3.99 32.54 23.68
C LEU A 37 -2.62 32.44 24.39
N PRO A 38 -1.53 32.06 23.71
CA PRO A 38 -0.18 32.14 24.29
C PRO A 38 0.25 33.56 24.66
N LEU A 39 -0.33 34.59 24.03
CA LEU A 39 0.03 36.01 24.19
C LEU A 39 -0.88 36.74 25.19
N VAL A 40 -1.93 36.09 25.70
CA VAL A 40 -2.84 36.70 26.67
C VAL A 40 -2.14 36.81 28.03
N GLU A 41 -2.05 38.02 28.57
CA GLU A 41 -1.40 38.32 29.86
C GLU A 41 -2.32 38.13 31.08
N GLN A 42 -3.63 38.04 30.87
CA GLN A 42 -4.61 37.93 31.97
C GLN A 42 -5.21 36.53 32.07
N GLU A 43 -5.04 35.88 33.23
CA GLU A 43 -5.59 34.54 33.50
C GLU A 43 -7.11 34.48 33.30
N THR A 44 -7.82 35.53 33.71
CA THR A 44 -9.29 35.63 33.61
C THR A 44 -9.78 35.58 32.17
N LEU A 45 -9.09 36.27 31.25
CA LEU A 45 -9.39 36.28 29.82
C LEU A 45 -9.06 34.93 29.17
N ALA A 46 -7.92 34.33 29.51
CA ALA A 46 -7.55 33.00 29.04
C ALA A 46 -8.59 31.94 29.48
N LEU A 47 -9.02 31.98 30.74
CA LEU A 47 -10.06 31.10 31.27
C LEU A 47 -11.42 31.34 30.61
N ARG A 48 -11.80 32.60 30.36
CA ARG A 48 -13.05 32.95 29.67
C ARG A 48 -13.07 32.36 28.26
N ALA A 49 -12.01 32.57 27.48
CA ALA A 49 -11.89 32.05 26.13
C ALA A 49 -11.97 30.52 26.08
N VAL A 50 -11.25 29.83 26.98
CA VAL A 50 -11.29 28.37 27.08
C VAL A 50 -12.68 27.86 27.48
N LYS A 51 -13.35 28.50 28.45
CA LYS A 51 -14.73 28.14 28.85
C LYS A 51 -15.72 28.27 27.69
N LEU A 52 -15.62 29.34 26.91
CA LEU A 52 -16.48 29.54 25.74
C LEU A 52 -16.20 28.50 24.66
N ALA A 53 -14.92 28.18 24.41
CA ALA A 53 -14.56 27.12 23.47
C ALA A 53 -15.10 25.75 23.88
N ILE A 54 -15.02 25.39 25.17
CA ILE A 54 -15.57 24.14 25.71
C ILE A 54 -17.08 24.03 25.47
N LYS A 55 -17.85 25.13 25.65
CA LYS A 55 -19.31 25.14 25.43
C LYS A 55 -19.69 24.88 23.97
N VAL A 56 -18.82 25.21 23.02
CA VAL A 56 -19.05 25.00 21.58
C VAL A 56 -18.57 23.64 21.14
N ASN A 57 -17.31 23.30 21.46
CA ASN A 57 -16.68 22.07 21.05
C ASN A 57 -15.66 21.63 22.11
N LEU A 58 -15.94 20.51 22.76
CA LEU A 58 -15.09 19.97 23.84
C LEU A 58 -13.64 19.74 23.41
N LYS A 59 -13.42 19.16 22.21
CA LYS A 59 -12.07 18.86 21.70
C LYS A 59 -11.28 20.12 21.41
N LEU A 60 -11.93 21.13 20.84
CA LEU A 60 -11.34 22.44 20.59
C LEU A 60 -10.99 23.13 21.91
N GLY A 61 -11.93 23.19 22.85
CA GLY A 61 -11.71 23.77 24.17
C GLY A 61 -10.56 23.11 24.93
N ALA A 62 -10.42 21.78 24.81
CA ALA A 62 -9.30 21.04 25.39
C ALA A 62 -7.95 21.40 24.74
N LYS A 63 -7.90 21.51 23.41
CA LYS A 63 -6.67 21.94 22.71
C LYS A 63 -6.26 23.34 23.14
N LEU A 64 -7.20 24.29 23.14
CA LEU A 64 -6.94 25.68 23.56
C LEU A 64 -6.55 25.78 25.03
N ALA A 65 -7.09 24.93 25.91
CA ALA A 65 -6.69 24.86 27.31
C ALA A 65 -5.20 24.54 27.50
N GLY A 66 -4.60 23.82 26.55
CA GLY A 66 -3.16 23.53 26.50
C GLY A 66 -2.30 24.63 25.92
N MET A 67 -2.86 25.50 25.08
CA MET A 67 -2.12 26.53 24.33
C MET A 67 -2.00 27.86 25.08
N VAL A 68 -2.65 28.00 26.24
CA VAL A 68 -2.44 29.17 27.11
C VAL A 68 -1.02 29.20 27.69
N LYS A 69 -0.62 30.36 28.21
CA LYS A 69 0.66 30.50 28.92
C LYS A 69 0.84 29.42 30.01
N PRO A 70 2.07 28.91 30.22
CA PRO A 70 2.34 27.82 31.17
C PRO A 70 1.76 28.05 32.58
N GLU A 71 1.81 29.28 33.07
CA GLU A 71 1.26 29.71 34.36
C GLU A 71 -0.27 29.53 34.48
N PHE A 72 -1.01 29.67 33.37
CA PHE A 72 -2.48 29.53 33.35
C PHE A 72 -2.94 28.09 33.03
N GLN A 73 -2.06 27.24 32.50
CA GLN A 73 -2.41 25.85 32.13
C GLN A 73 -2.99 25.07 33.32
N LYS A 74 -2.54 25.36 34.55
CA LYS A 74 -3.05 24.70 35.75
C LYS A 74 -4.54 24.95 35.97
N ALA A 75 -5.02 26.15 35.68
CA ALA A 75 -6.42 26.49 35.83
C ALA A 75 -7.26 25.95 34.66
N THR A 76 -6.76 26.07 33.43
CA THR A 76 -7.46 25.63 32.22
C THR A 76 -7.55 24.11 32.09
N VAL A 77 -6.48 23.35 32.37
CA VAL A 77 -6.49 21.88 32.36
C VAL A 77 -7.40 21.33 33.47
N LYS A 78 -7.45 22.00 34.63
CA LYS A 78 -8.42 21.68 35.70
C LYS A 78 -9.88 21.91 35.27
N LEU A 79 -10.17 22.83 34.35
CA LEU A 79 -11.51 22.96 33.78
C LEU A 79 -11.88 21.71 32.98
N ILE A 80 -10.98 21.26 32.09
CA ILE A 80 -11.17 20.03 31.29
C ILE A 80 -11.40 18.82 32.20
N ALA A 81 -10.62 18.71 33.27
CA ALA A 81 -10.75 17.68 34.29
C ALA A 81 -12.15 17.61 34.93
N LYS A 82 -12.79 18.76 35.14
CA LYS A 82 -14.09 18.87 35.82
C LYS A 82 -15.28 18.61 34.91
N ILE A 83 -15.10 18.57 33.58
CA ILE A 83 -16.18 18.30 32.63
C ILE A 83 -16.75 16.89 32.91
N LYS A 84 -18.08 16.78 33.09
CA LYS A 84 -18.77 15.50 33.25
C LYS A 84 -18.95 14.85 31.88
N THR A 85 -18.18 13.80 31.61
CA THR A 85 -18.17 13.04 30.35
C THR A 85 -17.83 11.57 30.64
N SER A 86 -17.96 10.70 29.65
CA SER A 86 -17.49 9.31 29.75
C SER A 86 -15.97 9.25 30.01
N PRO A 87 -15.44 8.21 30.68
CA PRO A 87 -14.01 8.08 30.95
C PRO A 87 -13.16 8.15 29.68
N ARG A 88 -13.61 7.48 28.60
CA ARG A 88 -12.92 7.48 27.30
C ARG A 88 -12.83 8.89 26.69
N LEU A 89 -13.93 9.65 26.67
CA LEU A 89 -13.92 11.01 26.15
C LEU A 89 -13.08 11.93 27.03
N LYS A 90 -13.18 11.81 28.36
CA LYS A 90 -12.36 12.59 29.30
C LYS A 90 -10.86 12.41 29.06
N ILE A 91 -10.40 11.17 28.85
CA ILE A 91 -9.00 10.87 28.54
C ILE A 91 -8.57 11.50 27.22
N GLN A 92 -9.40 11.42 26.18
CA GLN A 92 -9.11 12.07 24.90
C GLN A 92 -8.98 13.59 25.05
N LEU A 93 -9.88 14.22 25.81
CA LEU A 93 -9.82 15.66 26.07
C LEU A 93 -8.55 16.04 26.84
N LEU A 94 -8.20 15.28 27.89
CA LEU A 94 -6.97 15.51 28.65
C LEU A 94 -5.71 15.33 27.79
N ALA A 95 -5.68 14.35 26.90
CA ALA A 95 -4.57 14.15 25.97
C ALA A 95 -4.42 15.30 24.96
N LEU A 96 -5.54 15.89 24.51
CA LEU A 96 -5.55 17.01 23.57
C LEU A 96 -5.01 18.31 24.17
N THR A 97 -4.89 18.41 25.50
CA THR A 97 -4.28 19.60 26.12
C THR A 97 -2.76 19.63 25.95
N SER A 98 -2.11 18.54 25.52
CA SER A 98 -0.64 18.46 25.35
C SER A 98 0.16 19.05 26.52
N SER A 99 -0.35 18.91 27.75
CA SER A 99 0.21 19.54 28.96
C SER A 99 0.55 18.47 29.99
N ASP A 100 1.71 18.61 30.63
CA ASP A 100 2.20 17.69 31.66
C ASP A 100 1.24 17.58 32.86
N LEU A 101 0.41 18.60 33.07
CA LEU A 101 -0.60 18.63 34.12
C LEU A 101 -1.71 17.59 33.90
N ALA A 102 -1.88 17.09 32.67
CA ALA A 102 -2.80 15.99 32.37
C ALA A 102 -2.21 14.62 32.74
N ILE A 103 -0.88 14.47 32.83
CA ILE A 103 -0.22 13.17 33.04
C ILE A 103 -0.69 12.48 34.34
N PRO A 104 -0.71 13.13 35.52
CA PRO A 104 -1.17 12.47 36.76
C PRO A 104 -2.63 11.99 36.67
N MET A 105 -3.45 12.67 35.87
CA MET A 105 -4.84 12.27 35.65
C MET A 105 -4.96 11.07 34.72
N LEU A 106 -4.15 11.03 33.66
CA LEU A 106 -4.08 9.90 32.73
C LEU A 106 -3.55 8.64 33.45
N LEU A 107 -2.55 8.79 34.33
CA LEU A 107 -2.03 7.71 35.16
C LEU A 107 -3.09 7.06 36.04
N LYS A 108 -4.01 7.84 36.64
CA LYS A 108 -5.12 7.28 37.42
C LYS A 108 -6.03 6.37 36.59
N GLY A 109 -6.16 6.65 35.28
CA GLY A 109 -6.95 5.83 34.37
C GLY A 109 -6.30 4.49 33.99
N LEU A 110 -5.01 4.28 34.30
CA LEU A 110 -4.33 3.00 34.06
C LEU A 110 -4.83 1.88 34.99
N ASN A 111 -5.46 2.21 36.12
CA ASN A 111 -6.06 1.20 37.02
C ASN A 111 -7.54 0.91 36.68
N ASN A 112 -8.03 1.39 35.52
CA ASN A 112 -9.41 1.16 35.11
C ASN A 112 -9.61 -0.29 34.65
N LYS A 113 -10.76 -0.89 34.97
CA LYS A 113 -11.12 -2.25 34.54
C LYS A 113 -11.22 -2.38 33.02
N ASP A 114 -11.63 -1.33 32.31
CA ASP A 114 -11.71 -1.30 30.84
C ASP A 114 -10.32 -1.14 30.21
N SER A 115 -9.88 -2.13 29.42
CA SER A 115 -8.60 -2.12 28.71
C SER A 115 -8.50 -0.99 27.68
N GLY A 116 -9.61 -0.63 27.03
CA GLY A 116 -9.67 0.49 26.08
C GLY A 116 -9.39 1.83 26.77
N VAL A 117 -9.81 1.97 28.03
CA VAL A 117 -9.49 3.16 28.86
C VAL A 117 -8.01 3.19 29.20
N ARG A 118 -7.42 2.07 29.65
CA ARG A 118 -5.98 1.98 29.96
C ARG A 118 -5.11 2.29 28.74
N ARG A 119 -5.44 1.70 27.59
CA ARG A 119 -4.78 1.98 26.30
C ARG A 119 -4.83 3.47 25.95
N ASN A 120 -6.01 4.07 26.03
CA ASN A 120 -6.18 5.49 25.67
C ASN A 120 -5.41 6.42 26.62
N CYS A 121 -5.24 6.05 27.89
CA CYS A 121 -4.36 6.77 28.80
C CYS A 121 -2.91 6.75 28.34
N ILE A 122 -2.36 5.58 28.02
CA ILE A 122 -0.98 5.45 27.54
C ILE A 122 -0.77 6.19 26.22
N ARG A 123 -1.69 6.03 25.26
CA ARG A 123 -1.68 6.80 24.02
C ARG A 123 -1.76 8.30 24.27
N GLY A 124 -2.57 8.72 25.24
CA GLY A 124 -2.70 10.11 25.65
C GLY A 124 -1.40 10.68 26.21
N ILE A 125 -0.69 9.91 27.05
CA ILE A 125 0.64 10.27 27.55
C ILE A 125 1.64 10.37 26.39
N GLY A 126 1.62 9.42 25.45
CA GLY A 126 2.44 9.48 24.22
C GLY A 126 2.22 10.78 23.42
N LYS A 127 0.96 11.19 23.23
CA LYS A 127 0.61 12.43 22.51
C LYS A 127 1.07 13.71 23.22
N ILE A 128 1.28 13.68 24.54
CA ILE A 128 1.83 14.83 25.27
C ILE A 128 3.31 15.00 24.90
N GLY A 129 4.05 13.91 24.71
CA GLY A 129 5.40 13.93 24.13
C GLY A 129 6.50 14.60 24.95
N SER A 130 6.20 15.05 26.17
CA SER A 130 7.16 15.73 27.04
C SER A 130 8.18 14.78 27.68
N PRO A 131 9.31 15.31 28.22
CA PRO A 131 10.22 14.50 29.03
C PRO A 131 9.52 13.81 30.22
N ALA A 132 8.53 14.46 30.83
CA ALA A 132 7.74 13.86 31.90
C ALA A 132 6.91 12.67 31.39
N ALA A 133 6.33 12.78 30.20
CA ALA A 133 5.60 11.69 29.55
C ALA A 133 6.52 10.49 29.29
N VAL A 134 7.73 10.71 28.76
CA VAL A 134 8.73 9.63 28.54
C VAL A 134 9.05 8.89 29.84
N ILE A 135 9.27 9.62 30.96
CA ILE A 135 9.53 9.01 32.27
C ILE A 135 8.36 8.14 32.74
N GLN A 136 7.12 8.59 32.53
CA GLN A 136 5.95 7.79 32.93
C GLN A 136 5.72 6.57 32.03
N LEU A 137 5.96 6.70 30.73
CA LEU A 137 5.91 5.56 29.81
C LEU A 137 7.00 4.54 30.15
N ALA A 138 8.20 4.99 30.51
CA ALA A 138 9.28 4.12 30.98
C ALA A 138 8.86 3.29 32.21
N ARG A 139 8.13 3.91 33.16
CA ARG A 139 7.57 3.18 34.31
C ARG A 139 6.48 2.20 33.89
N SER A 140 5.66 2.57 32.92
CA SER A 140 4.55 1.75 32.40
C SER A 140 5.02 0.49 31.67
N LEU A 141 6.26 0.46 31.18
CA LEU A 141 6.90 -0.76 30.66
C LEU A 141 7.04 -1.87 31.72
N ASN A 142 7.01 -1.52 33.01
CA ASN A 142 7.04 -2.47 34.13
C ASN A 142 5.65 -2.77 34.71
N SER A 143 4.58 -2.38 34.02
CA SER A 143 3.22 -2.68 34.48
C SER A 143 2.97 -4.20 34.51
N GLU A 144 2.17 -4.67 35.48
CA GLU A 144 1.70 -6.05 35.51
C GLU A 144 0.83 -6.39 34.28
N ASP A 145 0.12 -5.40 33.75
CA ASP A 145 -0.71 -5.55 32.55
C ASP A 145 0.15 -5.57 31.27
N SER A 146 0.11 -6.69 30.55
CA SER A 146 0.83 -6.88 29.29
C SER A 146 0.44 -5.92 28.19
N GLU A 147 -0.83 -5.51 28.11
CA GLU A 147 -1.27 -4.52 27.12
C GLU A 147 -0.68 -3.15 27.45
N VAL A 148 -0.67 -2.75 28.72
CA VAL A 148 -0.09 -1.47 29.15
C VAL A 148 1.39 -1.42 28.79
N ARG A 149 2.13 -2.53 28.97
CA ARG A 149 3.54 -2.62 28.56
C ARG A 149 3.71 -2.44 27.05
N ALA A 150 2.91 -3.14 26.24
CA ALA A 150 2.96 -3.05 24.78
C ALA A 150 2.65 -1.62 24.29
N TRP A 151 1.56 -1.03 24.80
CA TRP A 151 1.16 0.32 24.44
C TRP A 151 2.17 1.37 24.92
N ALA A 152 2.89 1.12 26.02
CA ALA A 152 3.92 2.03 26.49
C ALA A 152 5.12 2.07 25.53
N ALA A 153 5.54 0.91 25.01
CA ALA A 153 6.58 0.85 23.98
C ALA A 153 6.13 1.52 22.67
N TRP A 154 4.88 1.28 22.25
CA TRP A 154 4.28 1.96 21.09
C TRP A 154 4.26 3.48 21.27
N ALA A 155 3.78 3.96 22.43
CA ALA A 155 3.73 5.39 22.73
C ALA A 155 5.12 6.03 22.76
N LEU A 156 6.15 5.32 23.24
CA LEU A 156 7.54 5.80 23.17
C LEU A 156 8.04 5.93 21.73
N ALA A 157 7.64 5.05 20.81
CA ALA A 157 7.96 5.19 19.40
C ALA A 157 7.33 6.44 18.77
N GLU A 158 6.06 6.70 19.06
CA GLU A 158 5.33 7.86 18.53
C GLU A 158 5.89 9.21 19.02
N ILE A 159 6.54 9.25 20.18
CA ILE A 159 7.22 10.46 20.66
C ILE A 159 8.41 10.80 19.78
N ASP A 160 9.03 9.81 19.13
CA ASP A 160 10.13 9.98 18.19
C ASP A 160 11.27 10.89 18.70
N SER A 161 11.81 10.56 19.87
CA SER A 161 12.83 11.39 20.53
C SER A 161 14.01 10.60 21.08
N LYS A 162 15.17 11.27 21.23
CA LYS A 162 16.38 10.67 21.83
C LYS A 162 16.11 10.09 23.24
N PRO A 163 15.38 10.77 24.16
CA PRO A 163 15.04 10.20 25.46
C PRO A 163 14.15 8.95 25.35
N ALA A 164 13.21 8.92 24.41
CA ALA A 164 12.35 7.75 24.20
C ALA A 164 13.16 6.57 23.66
N ALA A 165 14.03 6.79 22.68
CA ALA A 165 14.94 5.77 22.16
C ALA A 165 15.89 5.22 23.23
N ALA A 166 16.44 6.09 24.09
CA ALA A 166 17.28 5.67 25.21
C ALA A 166 16.52 4.83 26.25
N THR A 167 15.23 5.09 26.44
CA THR A 167 14.34 4.30 27.29
C THR A 167 14.11 2.91 26.69
N LEU A 168 13.79 2.85 25.39
CA LEU A 168 13.59 1.59 24.68
C LEU A 168 14.86 0.75 24.62
N ARG A 169 16.04 1.36 24.47
CA ARG A 169 17.33 0.67 24.58
C ARG A 169 17.49 -0.05 25.92
N LYS A 170 17.12 0.58 27.03
CA LYS A 170 17.13 -0.08 28.35
C LYS A 170 16.12 -1.23 28.41
N ALA A 171 14.95 -1.06 27.79
CA ALA A 171 13.90 -2.07 27.75
C ALA A 171 14.26 -3.32 26.92
N LEU A 172 15.31 -3.27 26.09
CA LEU A 172 15.86 -4.45 25.41
C LEU A 172 16.36 -5.51 26.39
N ASN A 173 16.80 -5.11 27.60
CA ASN A 173 17.25 -6.02 28.65
C ASN A 173 16.16 -6.33 29.69
N HIS A 174 14.89 -6.07 29.37
CA HIS A 174 13.80 -6.31 30.30
C HIS A 174 13.55 -7.82 30.51
N GLN A 175 13.18 -8.23 31.71
CA GLN A 175 12.94 -9.65 32.07
C GLN A 175 11.87 -10.34 31.20
N SER A 176 10.80 -9.61 30.86
CA SER A 176 9.72 -10.08 29.99
C SER A 176 10.12 -10.00 28.51
N SER A 177 10.09 -11.15 27.81
CA SER A 177 10.35 -11.24 26.36
C SER A 177 9.42 -10.35 25.54
N GLY A 178 8.14 -10.27 25.91
CA GLY A 178 7.18 -9.39 25.23
C GLY A 178 7.62 -7.92 25.25
N VAL A 179 8.18 -7.44 26.37
CA VAL A 179 8.68 -6.06 26.46
C VAL A 179 9.89 -5.86 25.56
N ARG A 180 10.81 -6.84 25.52
CA ARG A 180 11.98 -6.79 24.63
C ARG A 180 11.54 -6.73 23.16
N ALA A 181 10.61 -7.60 22.77
CA ALA A 181 10.06 -7.65 21.41
C ALA A 181 9.40 -6.32 21.00
N TRP A 182 8.55 -5.76 21.87
CA TRP A 182 7.91 -4.46 21.65
C TRP A 182 8.92 -3.32 21.62
N ALA A 183 9.98 -3.37 22.44
CA ALA A 183 11.03 -2.37 22.46
C ALA A 183 11.82 -2.36 21.14
N VAL A 184 12.21 -3.52 20.61
CA VAL A 184 12.86 -3.60 19.29
C VAL A 184 11.92 -3.12 18.19
N TRP A 185 10.66 -3.55 18.21
CA TRP A 185 9.67 -3.09 17.23
C TRP A 185 9.54 -1.55 17.25
N ALA A 186 9.44 -0.97 18.45
CA ALA A 186 9.32 0.47 18.65
C ALA A 186 10.55 1.23 18.16
N LEU A 187 11.76 0.70 18.37
CA LEU A 187 13.00 1.29 17.83
C LEU A 187 12.98 1.33 16.29
N GLY A 188 12.36 0.35 15.62
CA GLY A 188 12.22 0.36 14.16
C GLY A 188 11.22 1.40 13.62
N LYS A 189 10.46 2.07 14.50
CA LYS A 189 9.51 3.14 14.16
C LYS A 189 10.00 4.54 14.49
N ILE A 190 10.98 4.65 15.38
CA ILE A 190 11.68 5.90 15.68
C ILE A 190 12.54 6.30 14.46
N ASN A 191 12.78 7.60 14.32
CA ASN A 191 13.67 8.19 13.35
C ASN A 191 14.98 7.38 13.23
N PRO A 192 15.32 6.90 12.02
CA PRO A 192 16.51 6.08 11.81
C PRO A 192 17.81 6.71 12.30
N THR A 193 17.94 8.04 12.26
CA THR A 193 19.14 8.75 12.75
C THR A 193 19.40 8.53 14.24
N ILE A 194 18.34 8.28 15.02
CA ILE A 194 18.40 8.04 16.46
C ILE A 194 18.47 6.53 16.74
N ALA A 195 17.63 5.75 16.06
CA ALA A 195 17.44 4.34 16.36
C ALA A 195 18.53 3.43 15.78
N LEU A 196 19.14 3.79 14.65
CA LEU A 196 20.06 2.91 13.94
C LEU A 196 21.25 2.43 14.80
N PRO A 197 21.97 3.30 15.54
CA PRO A 197 23.06 2.85 16.41
C PRO A 197 22.60 1.83 17.46
N ILE A 198 21.40 2.02 18.00
CA ILE A 198 20.80 1.12 19.01
C ILE A 198 20.44 -0.22 18.37
N THR A 199 19.85 -0.22 17.18
CA THR A 199 19.50 -1.47 16.47
C THR A 199 20.75 -2.26 16.05
N ILE A 200 21.85 -1.58 15.68
CA ILE A 200 23.13 -2.24 15.38
C ILE A 200 23.72 -2.88 16.63
N GLU A 201 23.69 -2.18 17.77
CA GLU A 201 24.11 -2.74 19.07
C GLU A 201 23.27 -3.98 19.44
N ALA A 202 21.95 -3.91 19.24
CA ALA A 202 21.01 -4.97 19.55
C ALA A 202 21.17 -6.24 18.69
N LEU A 203 21.90 -6.21 17.58
CA LEU A 203 22.29 -7.40 16.82
C LEU A 203 23.18 -8.35 17.62
N LYS A 204 23.86 -7.86 18.67
CA LYS A 204 24.74 -8.65 19.54
C LYS A 204 24.08 -9.04 20.87
N HIS A 205 22.77 -8.87 20.97
CA HIS A 205 22.04 -9.11 22.21
C HIS A 205 21.99 -10.61 22.58
N GLN A 206 22.01 -10.94 23.87
CA GLN A 206 21.98 -12.33 24.35
C GLN A 206 20.73 -13.10 23.90
N ASP A 207 19.60 -12.42 23.80
CA ASP A 207 18.33 -12.99 23.32
C ASP A 207 18.27 -12.96 21.79
N SER A 208 18.17 -14.15 21.18
CA SER A 208 18.01 -14.32 19.74
C SER A 208 16.79 -13.60 19.16
N GLU A 209 15.70 -13.44 19.92
CA GLU A 209 14.52 -12.70 19.46
C GLU A 209 14.84 -11.22 19.20
N VAL A 210 15.62 -10.63 20.11
CA VAL A 210 16.07 -9.25 19.98
C VAL A 210 17.01 -9.12 18.78
N ARG A 211 17.92 -10.09 18.58
CA ARG A 211 18.86 -10.09 17.44
C ARG A 211 18.15 -10.12 16.11
N TRP A 212 17.26 -11.09 15.87
CA TRP A 212 16.61 -11.22 14.56
C TRP A 212 15.63 -10.07 14.27
N ARG A 213 14.92 -9.56 15.29
CA ARG A 213 14.06 -8.37 15.12
C ARG A 213 14.89 -7.12 14.80
N SER A 214 16.08 -7.00 15.37
CA SER A 214 17.01 -5.92 15.07
C SER A 214 17.55 -6.03 13.64
N ALA A 215 17.84 -7.24 13.16
CA ALA A 215 18.22 -7.48 11.77
C ALA A 215 17.11 -7.04 10.79
N VAL A 216 15.86 -7.37 11.10
CA VAL A 216 14.69 -6.91 10.32
C VAL A 216 14.61 -5.38 10.29
N ASN A 217 14.82 -4.71 11.43
CA ASN A 217 14.80 -3.25 11.48
C ASN A 217 15.94 -2.64 10.66
N CYS A 218 17.16 -3.16 10.75
CA CYS A 218 18.30 -2.71 9.94
C CYS A 218 17.98 -2.82 8.43
N GLY A 219 17.40 -3.93 8.00
CA GLY A 219 16.99 -4.13 6.61
C GLY A 219 15.85 -3.20 6.15
N LYS A 220 14.91 -2.85 7.05
CA LYS A 220 13.86 -1.85 6.77
C LYS A 220 14.40 -0.43 6.68
N ILE A 221 15.38 -0.10 7.52
CA ILE A 221 16.06 1.20 7.52
C ILE A 221 16.91 1.34 6.25
N GLY A 222 17.53 0.24 5.76
CA GLY A 222 18.21 0.22 4.46
C GLY A 222 19.56 0.94 4.43
N LEU A 223 20.11 1.30 5.59
CA LEU A 223 21.33 2.10 5.70
C LEU A 223 22.58 1.21 5.79
N LYS A 224 23.57 1.48 4.93
CA LYS A 224 24.83 0.71 4.81
C LYS A 224 25.64 0.61 6.10
N GLN A 225 25.46 1.57 7.02
CA GLN A 225 26.08 1.55 8.35
C GLN A 225 25.73 0.28 9.15
N SER A 226 24.63 -0.40 8.82
CA SER A 226 24.24 -1.66 9.47
C SER A 226 24.94 -2.90 8.90
N VAL A 227 25.57 -2.81 7.73
CA VAL A 227 26.18 -3.95 7.02
C VAL A 227 27.21 -4.70 7.89
N PRO A 228 28.17 -4.04 8.57
CA PRO A 228 29.14 -4.76 9.41
C PRO A 228 28.48 -5.54 10.57
N GLY A 229 27.40 -4.99 11.14
CA GLY A 229 26.64 -5.68 12.19
C GLY A 229 25.89 -6.89 11.64
N LEU A 230 25.24 -6.74 10.49
CA LEU A 230 24.50 -7.80 9.82
C LEU A 230 25.41 -8.93 9.32
N LEU A 231 26.61 -8.61 8.83
CA LEU A 231 27.63 -9.60 8.45
C LEU A 231 28.04 -10.50 9.61
N ASN A 232 28.17 -9.94 10.82
CA ASN A 232 28.42 -10.76 12.01
C ASN A 232 27.22 -11.67 12.34
N ALA A 233 25.99 -11.16 12.16
CA ALA A 233 24.76 -11.92 12.40
C ALA A 233 24.52 -13.06 11.38
N LEU A 234 25.26 -13.11 10.27
CA LEU A 234 25.28 -14.25 9.35
C LEU A 234 25.92 -15.51 9.96
N ARG A 235 26.71 -15.36 11.04
CA ARG A 235 27.37 -16.46 11.75
C ARG A 235 26.68 -16.79 13.07
N ASP A 236 25.45 -16.35 13.25
CA ASP A 236 24.68 -16.57 14.48
C ASP A 236 24.34 -18.04 14.66
N GLU A 237 24.33 -18.51 15.91
CA GLU A 237 23.92 -19.88 16.26
C GLU A 237 22.45 -20.16 15.88
N ASN A 238 21.61 -19.13 15.85
CA ASN A 238 20.20 -19.25 15.55
C ASN A 238 19.95 -18.99 14.06
N TYR A 239 19.48 -20.00 13.34
CA TYR A 239 19.20 -19.91 11.90
C TYR A 239 18.17 -18.81 11.56
N ILE A 240 17.24 -18.45 12.47
CA ILE A 240 16.29 -17.34 12.25
C ILE A 240 17.07 -16.01 12.20
N VAL A 241 18.06 -15.82 13.06
CA VAL A 241 18.90 -14.61 13.03
C VAL A 241 19.67 -14.55 11.73
N ARG A 242 20.31 -15.67 11.31
CA ARG A 242 21.01 -15.76 10.03
C ARG A 242 20.08 -15.42 8.87
N ALA A 243 18.93 -16.08 8.74
CA ALA A 243 17.97 -15.85 7.67
C ALA A 243 17.46 -14.40 7.61
N ARG A 244 17.19 -13.77 8.77
CA ARG A 244 16.75 -12.36 8.81
C ARG A 244 17.88 -11.39 8.48
N ALA A 245 19.11 -11.69 8.88
CA ALA A 245 20.28 -10.90 8.51
C ALA A 245 20.60 -11.00 7.01
N THR A 246 20.53 -12.20 6.44
CA THR A 246 20.64 -12.48 4.99
C THR A 246 19.62 -11.67 4.21
N ALA A 247 18.34 -11.73 4.59
CA ALA A 247 17.28 -10.96 3.94
C ALA A 247 17.47 -9.44 4.10
N ALA A 248 18.01 -8.97 5.24
CA ALA A 248 18.31 -7.56 5.45
C ALA A 248 19.44 -7.07 4.54
N LEU A 249 20.51 -7.86 4.37
CA LEU A 249 21.62 -7.52 3.47
C LEU A 249 21.17 -7.45 2.01
N GLY A 250 20.33 -8.40 1.56
CA GLY A 250 19.74 -8.37 0.22
C GLY A 250 18.90 -7.10 -0.03
N LYS A 251 18.17 -6.61 0.97
CA LYS A 251 17.42 -5.34 0.88
C LYS A 251 18.31 -4.10 0.85
N ILE A 252 19.44 -4.12 1.58
CA ILE A 252 20.39 -3.01 1.60
C ILE A 252 21.16 -2.93 0.27
N GLY A 253 21.40 -4.06 -0.40
CA GLY A 253 22.02 -4.10 -1.71
C GLY A 253 23.54 -3.83 -1.70
N ASP A 254 24.21 -3.94 -0.55
CA ASP A 254 25.65 -3.68 -0.47
C ASP A 254 26.47 -4.89 -0.94
N ARG A 255 27.29 -4.69 -1.98
CA ARG A 255 28.13 -5.72 -2.60
C ARG A 255 29.16 -6.33 -1.65
N VAL A 256 29.51 -5.64 -0.56
CA VAL A 256 30.39 -6.19 0.50
C VAL A 256 29.79 -7.47 1.11
N ALA A 257 28.47 -7.65 1.06
CA ALA A 257 27.80 -8.84 1.55
C ALA A 257 27.99 -10.08 0.65
N VAL A 258 28.32 -9.92 -0.63
CA VAL A 258 28.25 -10.99 -1.63
C VAL A 258 29.09 -12.22 -1.25
N PRO A 259 30.38 -12.12 -0.89
CA PRO A 259 31.16 -13.31 -0.52
C PRO A 259 30.56 -14.09 0.66
N HIS A 260 30.00 -13.38 1.64
CA HIS A 260 29.41 -13.98 2.83
C HIS A 260 28.05 -14.63 2.53
N LEU A 261 27.28 -14.07 1.59
CA LEU A 261 26.02 -14.66 1.15
C LEU A 261 26.27 -15.91 0.29
N ILE A 262 27.36 -15.95 -0.49
CA ILE A 262 27.78 -17.16 -1.23
C ILE A 262 28.06 -18.31 -0.27
N GLU A 263 28.76 -18.06 0.85
CA GLU A 263 29.00 -19.09 1.88
C GLU A 263 27.69 -19.68 2.44
N LEU A 264 26.63 -18.86 2.58
CA LEU A 264 25.34 -19.29 3.12
C LEU A 264 24.44 -20.04 2.13
N LEU A 265 24.82 -20.14 0.85
CA LEU A 265 24.09 -20.95 -0.13
C LEU A 265 24.05 -22.45 0.22
N ASN A 266 24.91 -22.90 1.13
CA ASN A 266 24.92 -24.24 1.68
C ASN A 266 24.94 -24.19 3.22
N ASP A 267 23.94 -23.52 3.80
CA ASP A 267 23.81 -23.42 5.27
C ASP A 267 23.52 -24.82 5.84
N PRO A 268 24.29 -25.28 6.83
CA PRO A 268 24.21 -26.65 7.31
C PRO A 268 22.94 -26.96 8.11
N ASP A 269 22.31 -25.94 8.72
CA ASP A 269 21.20 -26.17 9.65
C ASP A 269 19.83 -25.92 9.02
N SER A 270 19.74 -25.07 7.99
CA SER A 270 18.45 -24.67 7.43
C SER A 270 18.51 -24.24 5.97
N TYR A 271 17.80 -24.98 5.12
CA TYR A 271 17.54 -24.61 3.72
C TYR A 271 16.94 -23.21 3.58
N VAL A 272 16.19 -22.72 4.59
CA VAL A 272 15.61 -21.37 4.60
C VAL A 272 16.71 -20.30 4.53
N VAL A 273 17.85 -20.52 5.17
CA VAL A 273 18.98 -19.56 5.11
C VAL A 273 19.58 -19.55 3.71
N SER A 274 19.77 -20.71 3.09
CA SER A 274 20.31 -20.86 1.73
C SER A 274 19.39 -20.29 0.66
N LEU A 275 18.09 -20.53 0.78
CA LEU A 275 17.06 -19.91 -0.04
C LEU A 275 17.17 -18.38 0.05
N ARG A 276 17.20 -17.82 1.27
CA ARG A 276 17.34 -16.37 1.48
C ARG A 276 18.66 -15.82 0.94
N ALA A 277 19.72 -16.61 0.98
CA ALA A 277 21.02 -16.21 0.45
C ALA A 277 20.97 -16.10 -1.08
N ALA A 278 20.34 -17.05 -1.76
CA ALA A 278 20.10 -16.98 -3.19
C ALA A 278 19.24 -15.74 -3.56
N GLU A 279 18.11 -15.53 -2.88
CA GLU A 279 17.27 -14.33 -3.07
C GLU A 279 18.05 -13.02 -2.86
N ALA A 280 18.90 -12.96 -1.82
CA ALA A 280 19.68 -11.77 -1.51
C ALA A 280 20.76 -11.50 -2.57
N LEU A 281 21.39 -12.55 -3.10
CA LEU A 281 22.38 -12.45 -4.17
C LEU A 281 21.76 -11.97 -5.49
N GLY A 282 20.57 -12.47 -5.85
CA GLY A 282 19.81 -11.99 -7.00
C GLY A 282 19.53 -10.48 -6.91
N LYS A 283 18.99 -10.04 -5.77
CA LYS A 283 18.68 -8.62 -5.51
C LYS A 283 19.90 -7.70 -5.53
N ILE A 284 21.06 -8.19 -5.11
CA ILE A 284 22.31 -7.41 -5.19
C ILE A 284 22.82 -7.35 -6.64
N GLY A 285 22.54 -8.37 -7.45
CA GLY A 285 22.70 -8.33 -8.91
C GLY A 285 24.16 -8.29 -9.38
N THR A 286 25.08 -8.96 -8.68
CA THR A 286 26.50 -8.98 -9.06
C THR A 286 26.90 -10.26 -9.77
N GLU A 287 27.66 -10.15 -10.86
CA GLU A 287 28.24 -11.29 -11.58
C GLU A 287 29.11 -12.20 -10.68
N THR A 288 29.75 -11.65 -9.66
CA THR A 288 30.52 -12.43 -8.67
C THR A 288 29.67 -13.47 -7.92
N ALA A 289 28.34 -13.30 -7.89
CA ALA A 289 27.42 -14.26 -7.28
C ALA A 289 27.13 -15.47 -8.17
N VAL A 290 27.35 -15.37 -9.49
CA VAL A 290 26.95 -16.38 -10.47
C VAL A 290 27.57 -17.73 -10.14
N ALA A 291 28.88 -17.80 -9.89
CA ALA A 291 29.56 -19.05 -9.58
C ALA A 291 28.96 -19.77 -8.36
N GLY A 292 28.61 -19.02 -7.30
CA GLY A 292 27.96 -19.57 -6.12
C GLY A 292 26.53 -20.06 -6.42
N LEU A 293 25.76 -19.27 -7.16
CA LEU A 293 24.39 -19.63 -7.54
C LEU A 293 24.34 -20.86 -8.46
N LEU A 294 25.33 -21.03 -9.36
CA LEU A 294 25.48 -22.25 -10.16
C LEU A 294 25.68 -23.50 -9.30
N GLN A 295 26.42 -23.38 -8.18
CA GLN A 295 26.55 -24.47 -7.24
C GLN A 295 25.21 -24.77 -6.55
N ALA A 296 24.45 -23.72 -6.17
CA ALA A 296 23.14 -23.85 -5.53
C ALA A 296 22.07 -24.49 -6.42
N LEU A 297 22.24 -24.50 -7.75
CA LEU A 297 21.39 -25.29 -8.66
C LEU A 297 21.48 -26.80 -8.44
N ASN A 298 22.49 -27.30 -7.72
CA ASN A 298 22.63 -28.72 -7.38
C ASN A 298 22.25 -29.00 -5.90
N HIS A 299 21.59 -28.05 -5.25
CA HIS A 299 21.17 -28.21 -3.85
C HIS A 299 20.09 -29.29 -3.72
N SER A 300 20.10 -30.04 -2.61
CA SER A 300 19.15 -31.14 -2.37
C SER A 300 17.70 -30.66 -2.25
N ASP A 301 17.52 -29.47 -1.69
CA ASP A 301 16.23 -28.81 -1.54
C ASP A 301 15.81 -28.02 -2.79
N CYS A 302 14.63 -28.33 -3.33
CA CYS A 302 14.08 -27.73 -4.54
C CYS A 302 13.77 -26.23 -4.43
N ASP A 303 13.45 -25.72 -3.22
CA ASP A 303 13.20 -24.29 -3.05
C ASP A 303 14.49 -23.49 -3.14
N VAL A 304 15.60 -24.04 -2.62
CA VAL A 304 16.93 -23.43 -2.80
C VAL A 304 17.32 -23.41 -4.28
N ARG A 305 17.13 -24.52 -5.00
CA ARG A 305 17.37 -24.58 -6.46
C ARG A 305 16.53 -23.53 -7.20
N GLY A 306 15.22 -23.46 -6.92
CA GLY A 306 14.31 -22.51 -7.54
C GLY A 306 14.65 -21.04 -7.24
N SER A 307 15.10 -20.73 -6.02
CA SER A 307 15.60 -19.38 -5.69
C SER A 307 16.91 -19.07 -6.41
N ALA A 308 17.81 -20.04 -6.58
CA ALA A 308 19.03 -19.86 -7.35
C ALA A 308 18.73 -19.60 -8.83
N VAL A 309 17.78 -20.33 -9.43
CA VAL A 309 17.26 -20.09 -10.79
C VAL A 309 16.75 -18.66 -10.94
N SER A 310 15.90 -18.22 -10.01
CA SER A 310 15.33 -16.86 -10.04
C SER A 310 16.42 -15.78 -9.94
N ALA A 311 17.37 -15.97 -9.02
CA ALA A 311 18.50 -15.05 -8.84
C ALA A 311 19.44 -14.98 -10.05
N LEU A 312 19.69 -16.12 -10.72
CA LEU A 312 20.44 -16.16 -11.97
C LEU A 312 19.70 -15.41 -13.10
N GLY A 313 18.37 -15.56 -13.18
CA GLY A 313 17.52 -14.78 -14.08
C GLY A 313 17.66 -13.27 -13.84
N GLU A 314 17.57 -12.82 -12.58
CA GLU A 314 17.74 -11.41 -12.20
C GLU A 314 19.14 -10.86 -12.56
N ILE A 315 20.20 -11.66 -12.43
CA ILE A 315 21.58 -11.26 -12.79
C ILE A 315 21.78 -11.18 -14.31
N SER A 316 21.06 -11.99 -15.10
CA SER A 316 20.97 -11.89 -16.56
C SER A 316 22.31 -11.96 -17.34
N THR A 317 23.38 -12.56 -16.81
CA THR A 317 24.61 -12.80 -17.60
C THR A 317 24.43 -13.99 -18.55
N GLU A 318 25.21 -14.06 -19.62
CA GLU A 318 25.14 -15.17 -20.60
C GLU A 318 25.32 -16.55 -19.92
N VAL A 319 26.27 -16.64 -18.98
CA VAL A 319 26.50 -17.85 -18.18
C VAL A 319 25.27 -18.19 -17.32
N ALA A 320 24.64 -17.18 -16.73
CA ALA A 320 23.42 -17.37 -15.94
C ALA A 320 22.25 -17.83 -16.81
N VAL A 321 22.05 -17.23 -17.99
CA VAL A 321 21.00 -17.61 -18.95
C VAL A 321 21.13 -19.08 -19.35
N VAL A 322 22.34 -19.52 -19.72
CA VAL A 322 22.60 -20.93 -20.08
C VAL A 322 22.26 -21.87 -18.92
N ALA A 323 22.55 -21.48 -17.69
CA ALA A 323 22.24 -22.28 -16.50
C ALA A 323 20.73 -22.32 -16.20
N VAL A 324 20.02 -21.22 -16.38
CA VAL A 324 18.56 -21.17 -16.27
C VAL A 324 17.91 -22.06 -17.35
N ILE A 325 18.41 -22.04 -18.60
CA ILE A 325 17.94 -22.94 -19.67
C ILE A 325 18.11 -24.40 -19.27
N ARG A 326 19.25 -24.79 -18.68
CA ARG A 326 19.45 -26.17 -18.19
C ARG A 326 18.48 -26.55 -17.08
N SER A 327 18.05 -25.58 -16.27
CA SER A 327 17.10 -25.80 -15.17
C SER A 327 15.66 -26.05 -15.64
N LEU A 328 15.37 -25.85 -16.93
CA LEU A 328 14.12 -26.32 -17.56
C LEU A 328 14.00 -27.84 -17.59
N SER A 329 15.08 -28.58 -17.30
CA SER A 329 15.08 -30.05 -17.21
C SER A 329 15.27 -30.55 -15.76
N ASP A 330 15.04 -29.70 -14.75
CA ASP A 330 15.12 -30.11 -13.33
C ASP A 330 14.07 -31.19 -13.02
N GLU A 331 14.38 -32.05 -12.05
CA GLU A 331 13.46 -33.08 -11.57
C GLU A 331 12.16 -32.49 -10.99
N ASP A 332 12.25 -31.31 -10.35
CA ASP A 332 11.15 -30.68 -9.65
C ASP A 332 10.34 -29.74 -10.57
N ILE A 333 9.02 -29.91 -10.51
CA ILE A 333 8.06 -29.21 -11.37
C ILE A 333 8.07 -27.69 -11.13
N PHE A 334 8.31 -27.24 -9.90
CA PHE A 334 8.33 -25.82 -9.55
C PHE A 334 9.65 -25.18 -9.95
N VAL A 335 10.77 -25.91 -9.89
CA VAL A 335 12.07 -25.43 -10.40
C VAL A 335 12.00 -25.23 -11.92
N ARG A 336 11.45 -26.20 -12.67
CA ARG A 336 11.23 -26.05 -14.13
C ARG A 336 10.34 -24.86 -14.47
N GLY A 337 9.23 -24.69 -13.74
CA GLY A 337 8.34 -23.55 -13.91
C GLY A 337 9.01 -22.20 -13.60
N ARG A 338 9.79 -22.12 -12.51
CA ARG A 338 10.59 -20.93 -12.16
C ARG A 338 11.67 -20.64 -13.21
N ALA A 339 12.26 -21.66 -13.83
CA ALA A 339 13.22 -21.47 -14.92
C ALA A 339 12.56 -20.85 -16.15
N ALA A 340 11.36 -21.32 -16.54
CA ALA A 340 10.61 -20.70 -17.63
C ALA A 340 10.23 -19.24 -17.33
N GLU A 341 9.72 -18.96 -16.12
CA GLU A 341 9.41 -17.59 -15.67
C GLU A 341 10.65 -16.69 -15.65
N ALA A 342 11.76 -17.19 -15.09
CA ALA A 342 13.01 -16.45 -15.03
C ALA A 342 13.50 -16.07 -16.44
N LEU A 343 13.46 -17.00 -17.41
CA LEU A 343 13.82 -16.78 -18.81
C LEU A 343 12.97 -15.71 -19.50
N GLY A 344 11.66 -15.71 -19.26
CA GLY A 344 10.76 -14.70 -19.82
C GLY A 344 10.99 -13.29 -19.24
N ASN A 345 11.42 -13.22 -17.97
CA ASN A 345 11.70 -11.96 -17.26
C ASN A 345 13.17 -11.47 -17.41
N ILE A 346 14.05 -12.19 -18.12
CA ILE A 346 15.44 -11.76 -18.33
C ILE A 346 15.46 -10.42 -19.07
N ASN A 347 16.18 -9.46 -18.51
CA ASN A 347 16.42 -8.20 -19.22
C ASN A 347 17.49 -8.40 -20.29
N THR A 348 17.06 -8.64 -21.52
CA THR A 348 17.96 -8.84 -22.66
C THR A 348 18.55 -7.55 -23.22
N ALA A 349 18.17 -6.38 -22.70
CA ALA A 349 18.49 -5.07 -23.27
C ALA A 349 18.22 -4.95 -24.79
N GLY A 350 17.32 -5.80 -25.32
CA GLY A 350 17.01 -5.88 -26.75
C GLY A 350 18.00 -6.67 -27.61
N ASP A 351 18.94 -7.44 -27.04
CA ASP A 351 19.86 -8.28 -27.81
C ASP A 351 19.10 -9.41 -28.55
N PRO A 352 19.03 -9.38 -29.89
CA PRO A 352 18.29 -10.38 -30.66
C PRO A 352 18.89 -11.79 -30.58
N ASN A 353 20.20 -11.92 -30.40
CA ASN A 353 20.84 -13.23 -30.29
C ASN A 353 20.53 -13.88 -28.94
N LEU A 354 20.50 -13.09 -27.87
CA LEU A 354 20.12 -13.56 -26.55
C LEU A 354 18.64 -13.95 -26.52
N LEU A 355 17.75 -13.12 -27.07
CA LEU A 355 16.32 -13.43 -27.20
C LEU A 355 16.09 -14.74 -27.98
N ARG A 356 16.80 -14.95 -29.10
CA ARG A 356 16.73 -16.21 -29.86
C ARG A 356 17.24 -17.40 -29.05
N THR A 357 18.30 -17.23 -28.27
CA THR A 357 18.85 -18.29 -27.40
C THR A 357 17.85 -18.68 -26.32
N ILE A 358 17.19 -17.70 -25.69
CA ILE A 358 16.16 -17.93 -24.68
C ILE A 358 14.94 -18.61 -25.31
N ALA A 359 14.45 -18.12 -26.45
CA ALA A 359 13.32 -18.75 -27.16
C ALA A 359 13.63 -20.20 -27.56
N SER A 360 14.85 -20.47 -28.03
CA SER A 360 15.30 -21.83 -28.37
C SER A 360 15.43 -22.72 -27.12
N GLY A 361 15.87 -22.17 -25.98
CA GLY A 361 15.94 -22.87 -24.71
C GLY A 361 14.55 -23.25 -24.20
N LEU A 362 13.60 -22.33 -24.22
CA LEU A 362 12.20 -22.57 -23.84
C LEU A 362 11.52 -23.62 -24.73
N ALA A 363 11.95 -23.75 -25.99
CA ALA A 363 11.42 -24.77 -26.89
C ALA A 363 11.63 -26.21 -26.38
N ILE A 364 12.62 -26.44 -25.51
CA ILE A 364 12.89 -27.73 -24.86
C ILE A 364 11.72 -28.14 -23.95
N ALA A 365 11.08 -27.18 -23.27
CA ALA A 365 10.04 -27.43 -22.27
C ALA A 365 8.59 -27.27 -22.82
N ILE A 366 8.43 -27.06 -24.13
CA ILE A 366 7.11 -27.03 -24.78
C ILE A 366 6.35 -28.37 -24.60
N GLY A 367 7.08 -29.48 -24.59
CA GLY A 367 6.54 -30.83 -24.40
C GLY A 367 6.70 -31.36 -22.97
N ASP A 368 6.87 -30.51 -21.97
CA ASP A 368 7.01 -30.95 -20.56
C ASP A 368 5.81 -31.82 -20.14
N SER A 369 6.04 -32.83 -19.30
CA SER A 369 4.96 -33.70 -18.83
C SER A 369 3.90 -32.94 -18.04
N GLU A 370 4.29 -31.86 -17.36
CA GLU A 370 3.41 -31.09 -16.48
C GLU A 370 2.82 -29.87 -17.17
N SER A 371 1.48 -29.77 -17.15
CA SER A 371 0.76 -28.64 -17.75
C SER A 371 1.13 -27.29 -17.12
N TYR A 372 1.51 -27.26 -15.84
CA TYR A 372 1.99 -26.06 -15.15
C TYR A 372 3.26 -25.50 -15.83
N VAL A 373 4.21 -26.37 -16.17
CA VAL A 373 5.47 -25.97 -16.80
C VAL A 373 5.20 -25.50 -18.23
N ARG A 374 4.40 -26.26 -19.01
CA ARG A 374 4.00 -25.84 -20.37
C ARG A 374 3.27 -24.50 -20.38
N TRP A 375 2.43 -24.24 -19.38
CA TRP A 375 1.75 -22.95 -19.20
C TRP A 375 2.73 -21.81 -18.93
N ARG A 376 3.75 -22.03 -18.07
CA ARG A 376 4.81 -21.04 -17.81
C ARG A 376 5.68 -20.79 -19.04
N VAL A 377 5.96 -21.82 -19.83
CA VAL A 377 6.66 -21.70 -21.11
C VAL A 377 5.85 -20.85 -22.09
N ALA A 378 4.53 -21.06 -22.20
CA ALA A 378 3.67 -20.23 -23.03
C ALA A 378 3.71 -18.75 -22.61
N GLU A 379 3.67 -18.47 -21.29
CA GLU A 379 3.79 -17.11 -20.75
C GLU A 379 5.15 -16.48 -21.11
N ALA A 380 6.25 -17.19 -20.87
CA ALA A 380 7.60 -16.71 -21.15
C ALA A 380 7.86 -16.45 -22.65
N LEU A 381 7.36 -17.32 -23.53
CA LEU A 381 7.45 -17.13 -24.99
C LEU A 381 6.68 -15.86 -25.43
N GLY A 382 5.54 -15.56 -24.79
CA GLY A 382 4.80 -14.32 -25.00
C GLY A 382 5.60 -13.07 -24.65
N GLN A 383 6.32 -13.10 -23.53
CA GLN A 383 7.17 -12.00 -23.07
C GLN A 383 8.37 -11.74 -24.00
N ILE A 384 8.92 -12.80 -24.61
CA ILE A 384 10.09 -12.71 -25.49
C ILE A 384 9.73 -12.17 -26.88
N GLY A 385 8.60 -12.59 -27.44
CA GLY A 385 8.02 -12.01 -28.65
C GLY A 385 8.81 -12.21 -29.96
N THR A 386 9.80 -13.11 -30.02
CA THR A 386 10.52 -13.40 -31.28
C THR A 386 9.71 -14.30 -32.22
N GLN A 387 10.14 -14.39 -33.48
CA GLN A 387 9.55 -15.30 -34.46
C GLN A 387 9.64 -16.77 -34.01
N GLU A 388 10.73 -17.18 -33.38
CA GLU A 388 10.89 -18.51 -32.79
C GLU A 388 9.92 -18.73 -31.63
N ALA A 389 9.66 -17.68 -30.84
CA ALA A 389 8.69 -17.76 -29.76
C ALA A 389 7.26 -17.96 -30.28
N VAL A 390 6.88 -17.26 -31.35
CA VAL A 390 5.62 -17.49 -32.07
C VAL A 390 5.50 -18.93 -32.55
N ALA A 391 6.56 -19.49 -33.15
CA ALA A 391 6.55 -20.88 -33.61
C ALA A 391 6.35 -21.88 -32.45
N GLY A 392 6.92 -21.60 -31.27
CA GLY A 392 6.69 -22.39 -30.06
C GLY A 392 5.25 -22.30 -29.55
N LEU A 393 4.68 -21.10 -29.52
CA LEU A 393 3.30 -20.85 -29.13
C LEU A 393 2.29 -21.54 -30.05
N VAL A 394 2.55 -21.56 -31.36
CA VAL A 394 1.72 -22.28 -32.35
C VAL A 394 1.60 -23.77 -32.01
N ARG A 395 2.67 -24.39 -31.52
CA ARG A 395 2.64 -25.80 -31.07
C ARG A 395 1.77 -25.96 -29.82
N LEU A 396 1.86 -25.03 -28.88
CA LEU A 396 1.08 -25.04 -27.63
C LEU A 396 -0.43 -24.77 -27.85
N LEU A 397 -0.83 -24.28 -29.03
CA LEU A 397 -2.25 -24.22 -29.40
C LEU A 397 -2.89 -25.60 -29.57
N GLU A 398 -2.10 -26.66 -29.76
CA GLU A 398 -2.56 -28.05 -29.89
C GLU A 398 -2.41 -28.82 -28.58
N ASP A 399 -2.07 -28.16 -27.47
CA ASP A 399 -1.87 -28.79 -26.18
C ASP A 399 -3.15 -29.48 -25.68
N GLU A 400 -3.01 -30.62 -25.01
CA GLU A 400 -4.13 -31.35 -24.39
C GLU A 400 -4.86 -30.51 -23.33
N THR A 401 -4.14 -29.63 -22.63
CA THR A 401 -4.66 -28.87 -21.50
C THR A 401 -5.21 -27.52 -21.96
N PHE A 402 -6.48 -27.27 -21.64
CA PHE A 402 -7.15 -26.00 -21.95
C PHE A 402 -6.39 -24.77 -21.45
N GLY A 403 -5.89 -24.80 -20.21
CA GLY A 403 -5.16 -23.65 -19.64
C GLY A 403 -3.91 -23.28 -20.43
N VAL A 404 -3.19 -24.27 -20.96
CA VAL A 404 -1.98 -24.06 -21.78
C VAL A 404 -2.36 -23.44 -23.12
N ARG A 405 -3.37 -24.00 -23.79
CA ARG A 405 -3.96 -23.46 -25.03
C ARG A 405 -4.41 -22.01 -24.89
N GLN A 406 -5.15 -21.71 -23.82
CA GLN A 406 -5.61 -20.36 -23.50
C GLN A 406 -4.46 -19.39 -23.33
N ARG A 407 -3.43 -19.77 -22.56
CA ARG A 407 -2.25 -18.93 -22.36
C ARG A 407 -1.48 -18.72 -23.67
N ALA A 408 -1.35 -19.75 -24.50
CA ALA A 408 -0.71 -19.61 -25.81
C ALA A 408 -1.42 -18.61 -26.73
N ILE A 409 -2.76 -18.60 -26.76
CA ILE A 409 -3.53 -17.57 -27.48
C ILE A 409 -3.26 -16.18 -26.91
N GLN A 410 -3.31 -16.03 -25.58
CA GLN A 410 -3.08 -14.73 -24.93
C GLN A 410 -1.67 -14.20 -25.24
N SER A 411 -0.66 -15.07 -25.18
CA SER A 411 0.72 -14.74 -25.52
C SER A 411 0.87 -14.34 -26.99
N LEU A 412 0.24 -15.05 -27.94
CA LEU A 412 0.24 -14.66 -29.36
C LEU A 412 -0.42 -13.29 -29.57
N GLY A 413 -1.53 -13.02 -28.87
CA GLY A 413 -2.19 -11.72 -28.89
C GLY A 413 -1.30 -10.60 -28.36
N GLN A 414 -0.56 -10.84 -27.27
CA GLN A 414 0.42 -9.90 -26.72
C GLN A 414 1.57 -9.57 -27.67
N ILE A 415 1.99 -10.51 -28.53
CA ILE A 415 3.11 -10.31 -29.46
C ILE A 415 2.69 -9.44 -30.65
N GLY A 416 1.48 -9.61 -31.17
CA GLY A 416 0.92 -8.75 -32.24
C GLY A 416 1.64 -8.79 -33.59
N SER A 417 2.70 -9.60 -33.76
CA SER A 417 3.41 -9.71 -35.04
C SER A 417 2.55 -10.34 -36.13
N THR A 418 2.85 -10.07 -37.41
CA THR A 418 2.14 -10.67 -38.57
C THR A 418 2.06 -12.20 -38.47
N ALA A 419 3.13 -12.84 -38.00
CA ALA A 419 3.17 -14.28 -37.78
C ALA A 419 2.24 -14.73 -36.63
N ALA A 420 2.15 -13.93 -35.56
CA ALA A 420 1.24 -14.20 -34.44
C ALA A 420 -0.23 -13.98 -34.84
N ILE A 421 -0.53 -12.94 -35.63
CA ILE A 421 -1.86 -12.69 -36.21
C ILE A 421 -2.26 -13.87 -37.10
N SER A 422 -1.39 -14.29 -38.02
CA SER A 422 -1.64 -15.45 -38.88
C SER A 422 -1.91 -16.74 -38.08
N ALA A 423 -1.20 -16.92 -36.96
CA ALA A 423 -1.41 -18.04 -36.06
C ALA A 423 -2.78 -17.98 -35.34
N LEU A 424 -3.20 -16.78 -34.90
CA LEU A 424 -4.51 -16.57 -34.29
C LEU A 424 -5.64 -16.76 -35.31
N GLU A 425 -5.49 -16.30 -36.55
CA GLU A 425 -6.44 -16.55 -37.63
C GLU A 425 -6.58 -18.04 -37.95
N ALA A 426 -5.47 -18.77 -37.99
CA ALA A 426 -5.49 -20.22 -38.13
C ALA A 426 -6.22 -20.89 -36.95
N ALA A 427 -6.08 -20.36 -35.73
CA ALA A 427 -6.75 -20.88 -34.54
C ALA A 427 -8.29 -20.71 -34.57
N LEU A 428 -8.82 -19.73 -35.32
CA LEU A 428 -10.28 -19.59 -35.55
C LEU A 428 -10.89 -20.79 -36.29
N ASN A 429 -10.08 -21.48 -37.09
CA ASN A 429 -10.52 -22.61 -37.92
C ASN A 429 -10.19 -23.98 -37.32
N ARG A 430 -9.67 -24.04 -36.09
CA ARG A 430 -9.31 -25.30 -35.40
C ARG A 430 -10.50 -25.93 -34.65
N GLU A 431 -10.41 -27.23 -34.38
CA GLU A 431 -11.50 -28.04 -33.81
C GLU A 431 -11.99 -27.55 -32.43
N PHE A 432 -11.09 -27.03 -31.60
CA PHE A 432 -11.36 -26.59 -30.23
C PHE A 432 -12.21 -25.30 -30.19
N ALA A 433 -13.44 -25.41 -29.68
CA ALA A 433 -14.40 -24.29 -29.58
C ALA A 433 -13.92 -23.16 -28.65
N ASP A 434 -13.20 -23.54 -27.62
CA ASP A 434 -12.53 -22.69 -26.65
C ASP A 434 -11.41 -21.84 -27.28
N LEU A 435 -10.65 -22.38 -28.23
CA LEU A 435 -9.64 -21.62 -28.96
C LEU A 435 -10.28 -20.53 -29.84
N ARG A 436 -11.39 -20.86 -30.52
CA ARG A 436 -12.03 -19.94 -31.47
C ARG A 436 -12.52 -18.65 -30.80
N ALA A 437 -13.16 -18.76 -29.64
CA ALA A 437 -13.67 -17.61 -28.90
C ALA A 437 -12.53 -16.70 -28.41
N LEU A 438 -11.45 -17.29 -27.89
CA LEU A 438 -10.30 -16.55 -27.37
C LEU A 438 -9.48 -15.90 -28.50
N ALA A 439 -9.27 -16.61 -29.62
CA ALA A 439 -8.54 -16.08 -30.77
C ALA A 439 -9.28 -14.90 -31.41
N ALA A 440 -10.61 -14.98 -31.53
CA ALA A 440 -11.44 -13.87 -32.01
C ALA A 440 -11.31 -12.63 -31.12
N GLN A 441 -11.30 -12.82 -29.80
CA GLN A 441 -11.09 -11.74 -28.84
C GLN A 441 -9.70 -11.09 -29.00
N GLN A 442 -8.63 -11.88 -29.18
CA GLN A 442 -7.28 -11.35 -29.34
C GLN A 442 -7.09 -10.63 -30.68
N LEU A 443 -7.61 -11.19 -31.79
CA LEU A 443 -7.55 -10.53 -33.10
C LEU A 443 -8.30 -9.19 -33.08
N GLN A 444 -9.47 -9.13 -32.45
CA GLN A 444 -10.23 -7.88 -32.31
C GLN A 444 -9.46 -6.81 -31.52
N SER A 445 -8.59 -7.20 -30.58
CA SER A 445 -7.73 -6.25 -29.85
C SER A 445 -6.48 -5.82 -30.62
N ILE A 446 -5.99 -6.63 -31.58
CA ILE A 446 -4.82 -6.31 -32.40
C ILE A 446 -5.20 -5.42 -33.59
N ASP A 447 -6.36 -5.68 -34.22
CA ASP A 447 -6.90 -4.93 -35.36
C ASP A 447 -7.21 -3.45 -35.03
N THR A 448 -7.17 -3.07 -33.75
CA THR A 448 -7.32 -1.69 -33.29
C THR A 448 -6.01 -0.90 -33.21
N GLU A 449 -4.85 -1.47 -33.57
CA GLU A 449 -3.52 -0.85 -33.39
C GLU A 449 -2.66 -0.60 -34.67
N GLU A 450 -3.11 -0.82 -35.91
CA GLU A 450 -2.27 -0.49 -37.10
C GLU A 450 -2.28 1.01 -37.53
N GLU A 451 -1.07 1.49 -37.90
CA GLU A 451 -0.63 2.85 -38.26
C GLU A 451 -1.11 3.36 -39.67
N PRO A 452 -0.92 4.65 -40.02
CA PRO A 452 -1.87 5.45 -40.81
C PRO A 452 -1.76 5.25 -42.32
N VAL A 453 -2.90 5.18 -42.99
CA VAL A 453 -3.01 5.34 -44.45
C VAL A 453 -3.54 6.73 -44.74
N ASP A 454 -2.67 7.55 -45.33
CA ASP A 454 -3.01 8.86 -45.89
C ASP A 454 -3.81 8.66 -47.18
N PHE A 455 -5.12 8.92 -47.11
CA PHE A 455 -5.91 9.35 -48.26
C PHE A 455 -6.78 10.52 -47.82
N ASP A 456 -6.35 11.69 -48.26
CA ASP A 456 -7.17 12.88 -48.42
C ASP A 456 -8.45 12.52 -49.18
N THR A 457 -9.58 12.42 -48.48
CA THR A 457 -10.89 12.99 -48.85
C THR A 457 -11.94 12.64 -47.80
N ALA A 458 -12.41 13.69 -47.13
CA ALA A 458 -13.73 13.88 -46.50
C ALA A 458 -14.64 12.65 -46.35
N ASP A 459 -14.69 12.09 -45.14
CA ASP A 459 -15.89 12.08 -44.29
C ASP A 459 -15.56 11.41 -42.95
N SER A 460 -15.62 12.16 -41.85
CA SER A 460 -15.57 11.65 -40.47
C SER A 460 -16.91 10.98 -40.10
N PRO A 461 -16.96 9.79 -39.48
CA PRO A 461 -16.94 9.64 -37.99
C PRO A 461 -16.32 8.28 -37.53
N GLU A 462 -16.00 7.90 -36.27
CA GLU A 462 -16.33 8.33 -34.91
C GLU A 462 -15.30 7.71 -33.92
N SER A 463 -14.81 8.47 -32.94
CA SER A 463 -13.76 8.05 -31.99
C SER A 463 -14.33 7.24 -30.81
N SER A 464 -13.52 6.34 -30.23
CA SER A 464 -13.85 5.55 -29.02
C SER A 464 -14.15 6.39 -27.76
N ILE A 465 -14.00 7.71 -27.83
CA ILE A 465 -14.48 8.68 -26.84
C ILE A 465 -16.04 8.69 -26.79
N SER A 466 -16.70 8.22 -27.85
CA SER A 466 -18.15 8.14 -28.00
C SER A 466 -18.86 7.03 -27.21
N LYS A 467 -18.19 6.28 -26.31
CA LYS A 467 -18.83 5.21 -25.51
C LYS A 467 -19.02 5.56 -24.03
N LEU A 468 -18.30 6.53 -23.49
CA LEU A 468 -18.39 6.90 -22.08
C LEU A 468 -19.44 8.02 -21.87
N PRO A 469 -20.38 7.87 -20.93
CA PRO A 469 -21.19 9.00 -20.50
C PRO A 469 -20.32 10.05 -19.80
N ASN A 470 -20.79 11.29 -19.71
CA ASN A 470 -20.08 12.33 -18.97
C ASN A 470 -20.00 11.96 -17.46
N ILE A 471 -18.80 11.80 -16.92
CA ILE A 471 -18.57 11.33 -15.55
C ILE A 471 -18.44 12.52 -14.59
N LEU A 472 -19.22 12.48 -13.51
CA LEU A 472 -19.16 13.45 -12.41
C LEU A 472 -18.68 12.73 -11.15
N ILE A 473 -17.55 13.17 -10.59
CA ILE A 473 -16.95 12.59 -9.37
C ILE A 473 -17.14 13.58 -8.22
N THR A 474 -17.92 13.21 -7.22
CA THR A 474 -18.33 14.13 -6.15
C THR A 474 -18.36 13.47 -4.77
N SER A 475 -18.37 14.29 -3.73
CA SER A 475 -18.83 13.84 -2.41
C SER A 475 -20.36 13.68 -2.38
N GLU A 476 -20.90 12.98 -1.38
CA GLU A 476 -22.35 12.85 -1.18
C GLU A 476 -23.03 14.21 -0.98
N THR A 477 -22.39 15.14 -0.27
CA THR A 477 -22.90 16.51 -0.08
C THR A 477 -23.03 17.25 -1.40
N GLU A 478 -21.98 17.21 -2.23
CA GLU A 478 -21.97 17.83 -3.57
C GLU A 478 -23.00 17.16 -4.51
N ALA A 479 -23.12 15.83 -4.45
CA ALA A 479 -24.13 15.09 -5.22
C ALA A 479 -25.57 15.48 -4.83
N ASN A 480 -25.82 15.60 -3.52
CA ASN A 480 -27.13 15.98 -3.01
C ASN A 480 -27.50 17.41 -3.41
N GLU A 481 -26.57 18.35 -3.30
CA GLU A 481 -26.76 19.74 -3.78
C GLU A 481 -26.99 19.78 -5.30
N TYR A 482 -26.21 19.02 -6.08
CA TYR A 482 -26.36 18.91 -7.52
C TYR A 482 -27.74 18.41 -7.92
N LEU A 483 -28.27 17.39 -7.25
CA LEU A 483 -29.59 16.80 -7.54
C LEU A 483 -30.77 17.66 -7.06
N LEU A 484 -30.56 18.50 -6.04
CA LEU A 484 -31.58 19.42 -5.52
C LEU A 484 -31.71 20.69 -6.37
N HIS A 485 -30.61 21.20 -6.93
CA HIS A 485 -30.56 22.50 -7.61
C HIS A 485 -30.37 22.44 -9.13
N ARG A 486 -30.44 21.24 -9.72
CA ARG A 486 -30.20 21.04 -11.15
C ARG A 486 -31.17 21.85 -12.04
N GLN A 487 -30.61 22.72 -12.89
CA GLN A 487 -31.29 23.29 -14.06
C GLN A 487 -30.63 22.79 -15.36
N SER A 488 -31.35 22.86 -16.48
CA SER A 488 -31.10 22.23 -17.80
C SER A 488 -29.65 21.85 -18.14
N GLY A 489 -29.43 20.57 -18.43
CA GLY A 489 -28.16 19.95 -18.87
C GLY A 489 -28.39 18.49 -19.34
N PRO A 490 -27.35 17.75 -19.79
CA PRO A 490 -27.49 16.37 -20.29
C PRO A 490 -28.13 15.46 -19.24
N LYS A 491 -29.11 14.61 -19.59
CA LYS A 491 -29.89 13.80 -18.62
C LYS A 491 -28.97 12.90 -17.77
N LEU A 492 -29.11 12.94 -16.45
CA LEU A 492 -28.40 12.02 -15.55
C LEU A 492 -29.10 10.67 -15.64
N LYS A 493 -28.40 9.65 -16.15
CA LYS A 493 -28.99 8.33 -16.41
C LYS A 493 -28.50 7.28 -15.41
N TYR A 494 -27.28 7.45 -14.88
CA TYR A 494 -26.60 6.45 -14.05
C TYR A 494 -26.05 7.07 -12.77
N MET A 495 -26.04 6.30 -11.68
CA MET A 495 -25.41 6.69 -10.42
C MET A 495 -24.71 5.52 -9.74
N ILE A 496 -23.52 5.77 -9.20
CA ILE A 496 -22.83 4.89 -8.26
C ILE A 496 -22.69 5.65 -6.94
N SER A 497 -23.23 5.09 -5.85
CA SER A 497 -23.11 5.65 -4.50
C SER A 497 -22.36 4.70 -3.58
N ILE A 498 -21.38 5.23 -2.86
CA ILE A 498 -20.55 4.48 -1.92
C ILE A 498 -20.64 5.08 -0.52
N ALA A 499 -21.27 4.36 0.40
CA ALA A 499 -21.46 4.80 1.78
C ALA A 499 -20.80 3.85 2.77
N SER A 500 -20.60 4.31 4.01
CA SER A 500 -20.27 3.37 5.09
C SER A 500 -21.49 2.48 5.42
N PRO A 501 -21.27 1.25 5.90
CA PRO A 501 -22.34 0.30 6.18
C PRO A 501 -23.42 0.87 7.10
N GLY A 502 -24.69 0.69 6.73
CA GLY A 502 -25.84 1.13 7.54
C GLY A 502 -26.18 2.62 7.46
N VAL A 503 -25.52 3.40 6.59
CA VAL A 503 -25.86 4.81 6.35
C VAL A 503 -27.00 4.92 5.31
N ALA A 504 -28.05 5.68 5.63
CA ALA A 504 -29.16 5.91 4.70
C ALA A 504 -28.77 6.91 3.58
N GLU A 505 -29.20 6.64 2.35
CA GLU A 505 -28.99 7.57 1.22
C GLU A 505 -29.93 8.79 1.31
N PRO A 506 -29.49 9.97 0.82
CA PRO A 506 -30.38 11.11 0.65
C PRO A 506 -31.55 10.78 -0.28
N ARG A 507 -32.78 11.22 0.06
CA ARG A 507 -33.99 11.02 -0.77
C ARG A 507 -33.90 11.61 -2.18
N SER A 508 -32.99 12.54 -2.41
CA SER A 508 -32.74 13.13 -3.73
C SER A 508 -32.17 12.12 -4.72
N PHE A 509 -31.54 11.03 -4.24
CA PHE A 509 -30.90 10.01 -5.06
C PHE A 509 -31.91 9.08 -5.74
N ASP A 510 -33.12 8.94 -5.17
CA ASP A 510 -34.23 8.17 -5.77
C ASP A 510 -34.71 8.76 -7.11
N ARG A 511 -34.27 9.97 -7.46
CA ARG A 511 -34.56 10.62 -8.74
C ARG A 511 -33.74 10.06 -9.90
N VAL A 512 -32.75 9.19 -9.66
CA VAL A 512 -31.89 8.60 -10.70
C VAL A 512 -32.34 7.17 -11.02
N PRO A 513 -32.65 6.85 -12.28
CA PRO A 513 -33.29 5.58 -12.63
C PRO A 513 -32.38 4.36 -12.56
N ASN A 514 -31.11 4.46 -12.98
CA ASN A 514 -30.16 3.33 -12.96
C ASN A 514 -29.09 3.59 -11.90
N ARG A 515 -29.10 2.79 -10.83
CA ARG A 515 -28.24 3.01 -9.65
C ARG A 515 -27.55 1.74 -9.18
N LEU A 516 -26.28 1.88 -8.81
CA LEU A 516 -25.52 0.91 -8.02
C LEU A 516 -25.20 1.54 -6.67
N ARG A 517 -25.56 0.86 -5.58
CA ARG A 517 -25.24 1.26 -4.22
C ARG A 517 -24.24 0.26 -3.63
N MET A 518 -23.24 0.79 -2.94
CA MET A 518 -22.18 0.00 -2.32
C MET A 518 -21.96 0.44 -0.87
N GLU A 519 -21.61 -0.51 -0.01
CA GLU A 519 -21.48 -0.28 1.43
C GLU A 519 -20.16 -0.82 1.98
N PHE A 520 -19.14 0.03 1.99
CA PHE A 520 -17.85 -0.28 2.58
C PHE A 520 -17.12 0.99 3.05
N ASN A 521 -16.18 0.81 3.98
CA ASN A 521 -15.40 1.90 4.54
C ASN A 521 -14.22 2.29 3.63
N ASP A 522 -13.77 3.53 3.76
CA ASP A 522 -12.58 4.03 3.06
C ASP A 522 -11.32 3.49 3.75
N LEU A 523 -10.90 2.29 3.35
CA LEU A 523 -9.82 1.53 3.95
C LEU A 523 -8.88 1.02 2.86
N ASP A 524 -7.59 1.25 3.06
CA ASP A 524 -6.54 0.77 2.15
C ASP A 524 -5.88 -0.53 2.63
N THR A 525 -6.23 -1.00 3.83
CA THR A 525 -5.68 -2.22 4.43
C THR A 525 -6.70 -2.89 5.35
N PRO A 526 -6.69 -4.22 5.48
CA PRO A 526 -7.55 -4.94 6.42
C PRO A 526 -7.36 -4.44 7.86
N VAL A 527 -8.47 -4.19 8.57
CA VAL A 527 -8.47 -3.77 9.98
C VAL A 527 -9.21 -4.79 10.82
N ASN A 528 -8.69 -5.07 12.02
CA ASN A 528 -9.36 -5.92 13.01
C ASN A 528 -10.46 -5.12 13.74
N ASP A 529 -11.45 -4.64 12.99
CA ASP A 529 -12.62 -3.92 13.49
C ASP A 529 -13.87 -4.47 12.76
N PRO A 530 -14.76 -5.21 13.44
CA PRO A 530 -15.92 -5.85 12.81
C PRO A 530 -16.95 -4.85 12.29
N ASP A 531 -16.92 -3.59 12.74
CA ASP A 531 -17.80 -2.52 12.27
C ASP A 531 -17.24 -1.79 11.03
N ARG A 532 -16.06 -2.20 10.55
CA ARG A 532 -15.41 -1.63 9.37
C ARG A 532 -15.26 -2.67 8.26
N ILE A 533 -16.05 -2.51 7.22
CA ILE A 533 -16.06 -3.39 6.05
C ILE A 533 -15.02 -2.88 5.04
N LEU A 534 -14.04 -3.74 4.72
CA LEU A 534 -13.04 -3.49 3.68
C LEU A 534 -13.66 -3.73 2.29
N PRO A 535 -13.35 -2.89 1.28
CA PRO A 535 -13.74 -3.18 -0.10
C PRO A 535 -13.20 -4.55 -0.54
N THR A 536 -14.04 -5.32 -1.21
CA THR A 536 -13.72 -6.67 -1.70
C THR A 536 -13.62 -6.74 -3.23
N LEU A 537 -13.08 -7.84 -3.75
CA LEU A 537 -13.03 -8.08 -5.19
C LEU A 537 -14.44 -8.18 -5.80
N GLU A 538 -15.43 -8.64 -5.03
CA GLU A 538 -16.83 -8.72 -5.45
C GLU A 538 -17.47 -7.32 -5.59
N ASP A 539 -17.16 -6.40 -4.68
CA ASP A 539 -17.56 -4.99 -4.78
C ASP A 539 -17.08 -4.39 -6.11
N VAL A 540 -15.81 -4.60 -6.43
CA VAL A 540 -15.22 -4.08 -7.67
C VAL A 540 -15.82 -4.74 -8.92
N ARG A 541 -16.10 -6.04 -8.89
CA ARG A 541 -16.84 -6.73 -9.97
C ARG A 541 -18.23 -6.14 -10.19
N ASN A 542 -18.94 -5.78 -9.13
CA ASN A 542 -20.25 -5.11 -9.26
C ASN A 542 -20.14 -3.74 -9.97
N ILE A 543 -19.05 -2.99 -9.74
CA ILE A 543 -18.77 -1.74 -10.47
C ILE A 543 -18.52 -2.02 -11.95
N ILE A 544 -17.71 -3.05 -12.27
CA ILE A 544 -17.38 -3.45 -13.64
C ILE A 544 -18.65 -3.90 -14.38
N ASP A 545 -19.45 -4.77 -13.78
CA ASP A 545 -20.71 -5.25 -14.35
C ASP A 545 -21.69 -4.11 -14.58
N PHE A 546 -21.73 -3.13 -13.68
CA PHE A 546 -22.53 -1.92 -13.86
C PHE A 546 -21.99 -1.06 -15.01
N ALA A 547 -20.67 -0.90 -15.12
CA ALA A 547 -20.02 -0.17 -16.22
C ALA A 547 -20.33 -0.79 -17.58
N LEU A 548 -20.28 -2.12 -17.70
CA LEU A 548 -20.57 -2.84 -18.94
C LEU A 548 -22.05 -2.76 -19.35
N LYS A 549 -22.96 -2.47 -18.42
CA LYS A 549 -24.39 -2.22 -18.69
C LYS A 549 -24.67 -0.80 -19.19
N ILE A 550 -23.70 0.11 -19.17
CA ILE A 550 -23.86 1.48 -19.66
C ILE A 550 -23.71 1.45 -21.19
N SER A 551 -24.83 1.36 -21.91
CA SER A 551 -24.84 1.14 -23.36
C SER A 551 -24.96 2.42 -24.21
N SER A 552 -24.90 3.62 -23.62
CA SER A 552 -25.22 4.88 -24.32
C SER A 552 -24.32 6.04 -23.85
N PRO A 553 -23.60 6.73 -24.76
CA PRO A 553 -22.85 7.96 -24.43
C PRO A 553 -23.75 9.15 -24.11
N GLU A 554 -25.02 9.12 -24.54
CA GLU A 554 -25.97 10.16 -24.19
C GLU A 554 -26.34 10.10 -22.71
N GLY A 555 -25.78 11.00 -21.90
CA GLY A 555 -26.16 11.19 -20.50
C GLY A 555 -24.95 11.32 -19.58
N SER A 556 -25.22 11.48 -18.28
CA SER A 556 -24.18 11.55 -17.26
C SER A 556 -24.22 10.35 -16.31
N LEU A 557 -23.03 9.96 -15.84
CA LEU A 557 -22.83 9.06 -14.71
C LEU A 557 -22.34 9.87 -13.52
N LEU A 558 -23.08 9.84 -12.41
CA LEU A 558 -22.68 10.45 -11.15
C LEU A 558 -22.08 9.40 -10.23
N VAL A 559 -20.82 9.56 -9.84
CA VAL A 559 -20.13 8.68 -8.89
C VAL A 559 -19.86 9.47 -7.62
N CYS A 560 -20.46 9.06 -6.51
CA CYS A 560 -20.33 9.76 -5.25
C CYS A 560 -19.98 8.85 -4.07
N CYS A 561 -19.26 9.41 -3.09
CA CYS A 561 -19.02 8.73 -1.82
C CYS A 561 -19.30 9.63 -0.62
N GLN A 562 -19.71 9.01 0.49
CA GLN A 562 -20.17 9.69 1.70
C GLN A 562 -19.15 10.70 2.27
N GLU A 563 -17.87 10.30 2.36
CA GLU A 563 -16.80 11.15 2.90
C GLU A 563 -15.70 11.31 1.85
N GLY A 564 -15.42 12.57 1.46
CA GLY A 564 -14.39 12.90 0.49
C GLY A 564 -14.75 12.50 -0.94
N ILE A 565 -13.73 12.18 -1.74
CA ILE A 565 -13.86 11.77 -3.16
C ILE A 565 -12.97 10.55 -3.50
N SER A 566 -12.34 9.92 -2.50
CA SER A 566 -11.32 8.89 -2.75
C SER A 566 -11.93 7.60 -3.32
N ARG A 567 -12.97 7.08 -2.66
CA ARG A 567 -13.74 5.92 -3.14
C ARG A 567 -14.45 6.19 -4.46
N SER A 568 -15.04 7.38 -4.61
CA SER A 568 -15.72 7.75 -5.86
C SER A 568 -14.74 7.91 -7.02
N ALA A 569 -13.53 8.42 -6.78
CA ALA A 569 -12.49 8.49 -7.80
C ALA A 569 -11.99 7.10 -8.22
N ALA A 570 -11.82 6.18 -7.27
CA ALA A 570 -11.43 4.80 -7.57
C ALA A 570 -12.51 4.05 -8.36
N ALA A 571 -13.79 4.22 -7.98
CA ALA A 571 -14.90 3.65 -8.73
C ALA A 571 -15.05 4.25 -10.13
N ALA A 572 -14.87 5.57 -10.28
CA ALA A 572 -14.87 6.22 -11.60
C ALA A 572 -13.71 5.72 -12.48
N LEU A 573 -12.51 5.56 -11.92
CA LEU A 573 -11.38 4.96 -12.62
C LEU A 573 -11.65 3.52 -13.05
N THR A 574 -12.30 2.74 -12.19
CA THR A 574 -12.72 1.36 -12.51
C THR A 574 -13.71 1.34 -13.68
N VAL A 575 -14.68 2.26 -13.71
CA VAL A 575 -15.62 2.40 -14.82
C VAL A 575 -14.90 2.78 -16.12
N CYS A 576 -14.05 3.81 -16.09
CA CYS A 576 -13.27 4.22 -17.26
C CYS A 576 -12.40 3.08 -17.79
N ALA A 577 -11.68 2.38 -16.90
CA ALA A 577 -10.81 1.28 -17.28
C ALA A 577 -11.58 0.08 -17.83
N ALA A 578 -12.77 -0.22 -17.27
CA ALA A 578 -13.63 -1.29 -17.76
C ALA A 578 -14.18 -1.00 -19.16
N VAL A 579 -14.58 0.26 -19.43
CA VAL A 579 -15.17 0.65 -20.72
C VAL A 579 -14.11 0.84 -21.82
N LEU A 580 -12.94 1.41 -21.49
CA LEU A 580 -11.87 1.67 -22.46
C LEU A 580 -11.06 0.43 -22.84
N GLY A 581 -11.13 -0.63 -22.03
CA GLY A 581 -10.37 -1.86 -22.28
C GLY A 581 -8.89 -1.76 -21.91
N ARG A 582 -8.17 -2.86 -22.16
CA ARG A 582 -6.75 -3.05 -21.78
C ARG A 582 -5.83 -2.12 -22.58
N GLY A 583 -4.77 -1.59 -21.95
CA GLY A 583 -3.80 -0.69 -22.58
C GLY A 583 -4.16 0.80 -22.51
N LYS A 584 -5.37 1.12 -22.02
CA LYS A 584 -5.88 2.50 -21.88
C LYS A 584 -5.89 2.99 -20.44
N GLU A 585 -5.06 2.42 -19.55
CA GLU A 585 -5.07 2.74 -18.11
C GLU A 585 -4.69 4.20 -17.83
N ARG A 586 -3.72 4.75 -18.58
CA ARG A 586 -3.34 6.17 -18.48
C ARG A 586 -4.42 7.10 -19.05
N GLU A 587 -5.11 6.68 -20.10
CA GLU A 587 -6.22 7.44 -20.69
C GLU A 587 -7.43 7.44 -19.75
N ALA A 588 -7.76 6.29 -19.15
CA ALA A 588 -8.76 6.15 -18.10
C ALA A 588 -8.45 7.07 -16.90
N TRP A 589 -7.19 7.14 -16.49
CA TRP A 589 -6.74 8.05 -15.45
C TRP A 589 -6.82 9.53 -15.85
N SER A 590 -6.46 9.87 -17.09
CA SER A 590 -6.60 11.23 -17.63
C SER A 590 -8.06 11.70 -17.56
N LEU A 591 -9.01 10.87 -17.97
CA LEU A 591 -10.45 11.20 -17.90
C LEU A 591 -10.94 11.44 -16.48
N VAL A 592 -10.43 10.68 -15.51
CA VAL A 592 -10.74 10.89 -14.09
C VAL A 592 -10.16 12.22 -13.59
N LEU A 593 -8.95 12.57 -14.00
CA LEU A 593 -8.33 13.86 -13.67
C LEU A 593 -9.01 15.04 -14.37
N GLU A 594 -9.50 14.87 -15.60
CA GLU A 594 -10.31 15.87 -16.30
C GLU A 594 -11.64 16.10 -15.60
N ALA A 595 -12.31 15.02 -15.16
CA ALA A 595 -13.54 15.11 -14.38
C ALA A 595 -13.31 15.70 -12.97
N ARG A 596 -12.16 15.42 -12.34
CA ARG A 596 -11.81 15.90 -11.00
C ARG A 596 -10.29 15.99 -10.82
N PRO A 597 -9.66 17.16 -11.06
CA PRO A 597 -8.21 17.33 -10.97
C PRO A 597 -7.60 17.05 -9.59
N GLN A 598 -8.42 17.10 -8.54
CA GLN A 598 -8.04 16.86 -7.14
C GLN A 598 -8.16 15.37 -6.74
N ALA A 599 -8.51 14.48 -7.68
CA ALA A 599 -8.77 13.08 -7.39
C ALA A 599 -7.53 12.36 -6.83
N GLN A 600 -7.73 11.66 -5.71
CA GLN A 600 -6.77 10.71 -5.15
C GLN A 600 -7.53 9.41 -4.89
N PRO A 601 -7.57 8.50 -5.87
CA PRO A 601 -8.36 7.28 -5.76
C PRO A 601 -7.84 6.39 -4.63
N ASN A 602 -8.77 5.74 -3.93
CA ASN A 602 -8.45 4.75 -2.91
C ASN A 602 -7.61 3.64 -3.54
N ARG A 603 -6.37 3.45 -3.05
CA ARG A 603 -5.39 2.58 -3.71
C ARG A 603 -5.81 1.11 -3.67
N TRP A 604 -6.39 0.66 -2.55
CA TRP A 604 -6.85 -0.72 -2.40
C TRP A 604 -7.95 -1.07 -3.40
N ILE A 605 -8.91 -0.15 -3.62
CA ILE A 605 -9.95 -0.34 -4.64
C ILE A 605 -9.32 -0.39 -6.05
N VAL A 606 -8.30 0.43 -6.31
CA VAL A 606 -7.60 0.42 -7.61
C VAL A 606 -6.80 -0.87 -7.83
N GLU A 607 -6.15 -1.40 -6.80
CA GLU A 607 -5.45 -2.69 -6.87
C GLU A 607 -6.44 -3.85 -7.08
N LEU A 608 -7.58 -3.83 -6.42
CA LEU A 608 -8.67 -4.78 -6.68
C LEU A 608 -9.26 -4.63 -8.08
N ALA A 609 -9.35 -3.40 -8.62
CA ALA A 609 -9.80 -3.14 -9.99
C ALA A 609 -8.77 -3.60 -11.02
N ASP A 610 -7.50 -3.44 -10.71
CA ASP A 610 -6.39 -3.95 -11.52
C ASP A 610 -6.45 -5.48 -11.60
N GLU A 611 -6.64 -6.16 -10.47
CA GLU A 611 -6.83 -7.61 -10.40
C GLU A 611 -8.10 -8.05 -11.14
N ALA A 612 -9.25 -7.41 -10.88
CA ALA A 612 -10.54 -7.77 -11.47
C ALA A 612 -10.58 -7.56 -12.99
N LEU A 613 -9.87 -6.54 -13.50
CA LEU A 613 -9.77 -6.24 -14.92
C LEU A 613 -8.53 -6.88 -15.59
N ALA A 614 -7.75 -7.67 -14.86
CA ALA A 614 -6.51 -8.31 -15.30
C ALA A 614 -5.52 -7.33 -15.97
N ARG A 615 -5.14 -6.27 -15.24
CA ARG A 615 -4.25 -5.19 -15.73
C ARG A 615 -2.79 -5.33 -15.31
N ASP A 616 -2.43 -6.38 -14.58
CA ASP A 616 -1.05 -6.72 -14.20
C ASP A 616 -0.29 -5.57 -13.50
N GLY A 617 -0.98 -4.82 -12.65
CA GLY A 617 -0.47 -3.66 -11.91
C GLY A 617 -0.42 -2.37 -12.73
N LYS A 618 -0.83 -2.36 -14.00
CA LYS A 618 -0.78 -1.17 -14.88
C LYS A 618 -1.79 -0.10 -14.49
N LEU A 619 -2.96 -0.47 -13.97
CA LEU A 619 -3.98 0.47 -13.51
C LEU A 619 -3.55 1.11 -12.17
N ALA A 620 -2.97 0.32 -11.27
CA ALA A 620 -2.37 0.81 -10.04
C ALA A 620 -1.14 1.70 -10.30
N SER A 621 -0.34 1.36 -11.31
CA SER A 621 0.81 2.17 -11.74
C SER A 621 0.40 3.46 -12.45
N ALA A 622 -0.77 3.49 -13.10
CA ALA A 622 -1.25 4.69 -13.80
C ALA A 622 -1.59 5.85 -12.86
N ILE A 623 -1.95 5.55 -11.60
CA ILE A 623 -2.22 6.56 -10.57
C ILE A 623 -0.97 6.97 -9.78
N ASP A 624 0.13 6.25 -9.93
CA ASP A 624 1.44 6.59 -9.36
C ASP A 624 2.11 7.67 -10.23
N ARG A 625 2.51 8.78 -9.61
CA ARG A 625 3.06 9.95 -10.30
C ARG A 625 4.43 9.72 -10.92
#